data_AF-B0BZS6-F1
#
_entry.id   AF-B0BZS6-F1
#
_cell.length_a   1.000
_cell.length_b   1.000
_cell.length_c   1.000
_cell.angle_alpha   90.00
_cell.angle_beta   90.00
_cell.angle_gamma   90.00
#
_symmetry.space_group_name_H-M   'P 1'
#
loop_
_entity.id
_entity.type
_entity.pdbx_description
1 polymer ?
#
loop_
_entity_poly.entity_id
_entity_poly.type
_entity_poly.pdbx_seq_one_letter_code
_entity_poly.pdbx_strand_id
1 'polypeptide(L)'
;MTIETLLIWGLSFCLGLFIFLFIFRIILTWYPQVDLNQMPIALATWPTEPFLIPTRKLIPPMGGVDITPIIWVGITSLLREVLLGQQGLLRMLF
;
A
#
# COMPACT_ATOMS: atom_id res chain seq x y z
N MET A 1 -15.12 24.51 0.99
CA MET A 1 -14.11 23.45 0.82
C MET A 1 -13.16 23.90 -0.27
N THR A 2 -11.87 24.10 0.04
CA THR A 2 -10.87 24.54 -0.94
C THR A 2 -10.37 23.37 -1.79
N ILE A 3 -9.79 23.64 -2.95
CA ILE A 3 -9.20 22.61 -3.83
C ILE A 3 -8.09 21.84 -3.11
N GLU A 4 -7.28 22.53 -2.30
CA GLU A 4 -6.23 21.91 -1.46
C GLU A 4 -6.80 20.89 -0.48
N THR A 5 -7.93 21.23 0.16
CA THR A 5 -8.60 20.32 1.08
C THR A 5 -9.02 19.04 0.36
N LEU A 6 -9.59 19.17 -0.85
CA LEU A 6 -9.97 18.02 -1.68
C LEU A 6 -8.77 17.16 -2.07
N LEU A 7 -7.65 17.78 -2.45
CA LEU A 7 -6.41 17.08 -2.81
C LEU A 7 -5.84 16.30 -1.62
N ILE A 8 -5.78 16.92 -0.44
CA ILE A 8 -5.29 16.31 0.80
C ILE A 8 -6.16 15.11 1.18
N TRP A 9 -7.48 15.23 1.06
CA TRP A 9 -8.42 14.16 1.38
C TRP A 9 -8.33 13.01 0.38
N GLY A 10 -8.29 13.31 -0.91
CA GLY A 10 -8.13 12.31 -1.97
C GLY A 10 -6.82 11.53 -1.81
N LEU A 11 -5.71 12.23 -1.62
CA LEU A 11 -4.41 11.59 -1.40
C LEU A 11 -4.38 10.78 -0.10
N SER A 12 -4.96 11.30 0.99
CA SER A 12 -5.09 10.58 2.26
C SER A 12 -5.84 9.27 2.09
N PHE A 13 -6.94 9.29 1.34
CA PHE A 13 -7.75 8.12 1.06
C PHE A 13 -6.97 7.11 0.20
N CYS A 14 -6.32 7.56 -0.88
CA CYS A 14 -5.53 6.69 -1.75
C CYS A 14 -4.38 6.00 -0.99
N LEU A 15 -3.56 6.75 -0.25
CA LEU A 15 -2.45 6.18 0.52
C LEU A 15 -2.94 5.25 1.63
N GLY A 16 -4.02 5.63 2.33
CA GLY A 16 -4.66 4.78 3.33
C GLY A 16 -5.17 3.47 2.74
N LEU A 17 -5.79 3.53 1.56
CA LEU A 17 -6.25 2.35 0.82
C LEU A 17 -5.07 1.45 0.45
N PHE A 18 -3.98 2.01 -0.09
CA PHE A 18 -2.79 1.20 -0.42
C PHE A 18 -2.20 0.50 0.80
N ILE A 19 -2.08 1.19 1.94
CA ILE A 19 -1.63 0.57 3.20
C ILE A 19 -2.54 -0.60 3.56
N PHE A 20 -3.87 -0.41 3.50
CA PHE A 20 -4.84 -1.46 3.77
C PHE A 20 -4.69 -2.65 2.81
N LEU A 21 -4.55 -2.42 1.50
CA LEU A 21 -4.37 -3.48 0.52
C LEU A 21 -3.05 -4.23 0.73
N PHE A 22 -1.94 -3.55 1.06
CA PHE A 22 -0.69 -4.22 1.38
C PHE A 22 -0.79 -5.05 2.67
N ILE A 23 -1.49 -4.58 3.70
CA ILE A 23 -1.77 -5.39 4.90
C ILE A 23 -2.56 -6.64 4.52
N PHE A 24 -3.58 -6.51 3.67
CA PHE A 24 -4.33 -7.65 3.17
C PHE A 24 -3.44 -8.61 2.38
N ARG A 25 -2.51 -8.10 1.57
CA ARG A 25 -1.51 -8.94 0.87
C ARG A 25 -0.66 -9.75 1.83
N ILE A 26 -0.23 -9.19 2.96
CA ILE A 26 0.53 -9.95 3.98
C ILE A 26 -0.28 -11.18 4.41
N ILE A 27 -1.55 -10.99 4.75
CA ILE A 27 -2.43 -12.08 5.18
C ILE A 27 -2.58 -13.12 4.07
N LEU A 28 -2.84 -12.70 2.82
CA LEU A 28 -2.99 -13.61 1.68
C LEU A 28 -1.76 -14.48 1.42
N THR A 29 -0.56 -13.96 1.71
CA THR A 29 0.67 -14.73 1.50
C THR A 29 0.81 -15.93 2.43
N TRP A 30 0.07 -15.96 3.54
CA TRP A 30 0.00 -17.13 4.43
C TRP A 30 -0.91 -18.23 3.87
N TYR A 31 -1.74 -17.92 2.87
CA TYR A 31 -2.67 -18.85 2.24
C TYR A 31 -2.33 -19.03 0.75
N PRO A 32 -1.22 -19.73 0.41
CA PRO A 32 -0.74 -19.88 -0.97
C PRO A 32 -1.70 -20.65 -1.90
N GLN A 33 -2.72 -21.30 -1.34
CA GLN A 33 -3.76 -22.02 -2.08
C GLN A 33 -4.85 -21.10 -2.66
N VAL A 34 -4.90 -19.83 -2.23
CA VAL A 34 -5.90 -18.85 -2.66
C VAL A 34 -5.55 -18.34 -4.06
N ASP A 35 -6.54 -18.33 -4.97
CA ASP A 35 -6.37 -17.73 -6.29
C ASP A 35 -6.37 -16.19 -6.20
N LEU A 36 -5.20 -15.61 -6.40
CA LEU A 36 -4.98 -14.16 -6.34
C LEU A 36 -5.68 -13.39 -7.46
N ASN A 37 -6.12 -14.05 -8.53
CA ASN A 37 -6.84 -13.42 -9.66
C ASN A 37 -8.36 -13.54 -9.55
N GLN A 38 -8.87 -14.25 -8.54
CA GLN A 38 -10.31 -14.41 -8.34
C GLN A 38 -10.90 -13.19 -7.62
N MET A 39 -12.07 -12.72 -8.05
CA MET A 39 -12.82 -11.71 -7.28
C MET A 39 -13.41 -12.34 -6.00
N PRO A 40 -13.33 -11.67 -4.84
CA PRO A 40 -12.91 -10.28 -4.62
C PRO A 40 -11.41 -10.08 -4.33
N ILE A 41 -10.62 -11.14 -4.22
CA ILE A 41 -9.19 -11.10 -3.86
C ILE A 41 -8.38 -10.25 -4.85
N ALA A 42 -8.73 -10.33 -6.14
CA ALA A 42 -8.18 -9.53 -7.23
C ALA A 42 -8.19 -8.01 -6.95
N LEU A 43 -9.15 -7.50 -6.17
CA LEU A 43 -9.24 -6.08 -5.82
C LEU A 43 -8.06 -5.61 -4.96
N ALA A 44 -7.47 -6.52 -4.17
CA ALA A 44 -6.28 -6.21 -3.39
C ALA A 44 -4.99 -6.57 -4.12
N THR A 45 -5.03 -7.60 -4.97
CA THR A 45 -3.82 -8.10 -5.63
C THR A 45 -3.43 -7.24 -6.82
N TRP A 46 -4.36 -6.93 -7.74
CA TRP A 46 -4.03 -6.19 -8.96
C TRP A 46 -3.45 -4.79 -8.71
N PRO A 47 -3.96 -3.97 -7.79
CA PRO A 47 -3.39 -2.63 -7.57
C PRO A 47 -2.01 -2.68 -6.90
N THR A 48 -1.74 -3.70 -6.08
CA THR A 48 -0.49 -3.82 -5.32
C THR A 48 0.62 -4.51 -6.12
N GLU A 49 0.27 -5.40 -7.04
CA GLU A 49 1.22 -6.25 -7.78
C GLU A 49 2.32 -5.50 -8.56
N PRO A 50 2.04 -4.36 -9.25
CA PRO A 50 3.08 -3.60 -9.95
C PRO A 50 4.22 -3.11 -9.04
N PHE A 51 3.93 -2.92 -7.75
CA PHE A 51 4.92 -2.54 -6.74
C PHE A 51 5.66 -3.75 -6.18
N LEU A 52 4.96 -4.88 -6.02
CA LEU A 52 5.51 -6.10 -5.42
C LEU A 52 6.44 -6.86 -6.39
N ILE A 53 6.10 -6.95 -7.68
CA ILE A 53 6.93 -7.64 -8.70
C ILE A 53 8.39 -7.14 -8.70
N PRO A 54 8.68 -5.83 -8.82
CA PRO A 54 10.06 -5.36 -8.81
C PRO A 54 10.73 -5.57 -7.45
N THR A 55 10.03 -5.36 -6.33
CA THR A 55 10.64 -5.58 -5.01
C THR A 55 10.96 -7.04 -4.74
N ARG A 56 10.18 -7.99 -5.25
CA ARG A 56 10.47 -9.44 -5.12
C ARG A 56 11.73 -9.86 -5.85
N LYS A 57 12.16 -9.12 -6.88
CA LYS A 57 13.45 -9.37 -7.55
C LYS A 57 14.64 -9.03 -6.65
N LEU A 58 14.46 -8.08 -5.72
CA LEU A 58 15.50 -7.67 -4.77
C LEU A 58 15.41 -8.48 -3.47
N ILE A 59 14.19 -8.73 -3.00
CA ILE A 59 13.90 -9.41 -1.73
C ILE A 59 12.96 -10.57 -2.06
N PRO A 60 13.50 -11.75 -2.40
CA PRO A 60 12.68 -12.90 -2.74
C PRO A 60 11.85 -13.36 -1.53
N PRO A 61 10.72 -14.05 -1.76
CA PRO A 61 9.93 -14.65 -0.70
C PRO A 61 10.79 -15.59 0.16
N MET A 62 10.64 -15.51 1.48
CA MET A 62 11.37 -16.35 2.43
C MET A 62 10.39 -17.30 3.12
N GLY A 63 10.72 -18.59 3.15
CA GLY A 63 9.85 -19.59 3.78
C GLY A 63 8.46 -19.72 3.14
N GLY A 64 8.33 -19.40 1.85
CA GLY A 64 7.05 -19.44 1.13
C GLY A 64 6.13 -18.23 1.38
N VAL A 65 6.57 -17.27 2.18
CA VAL A 65 5.82 -16.04 2.50
C VAL A 65 6.48 -14.85 1.81
N ASP A 66 5.68 -14.05 1.12
CA ASP A 66 6.15 -12.81 0.48
C ASP A 66 6.17 -11.67 1.51
N ILE A 67 7.38 -11.21 1.83
CA ILE A 67 7.64 -10.15 2.82
C ILE A 67 7.57 -8.75 2.18
N THR A 68 7.58 -8.67 0.84
CA THR A 68 7.60 -7.38 0.14
C THR A 68 6.40 -6.47 0.45
N PRO A 69 5.17 -6.96 0.71
CA PRO A 69 4.07 -6.10 1.14
C PRO A 69 4.34 -5.38 2.47
N ILE A 70 5.07 -5.99 3.41
CA ILE A 70 5.43 -5.37 4.70
C ILE A 70 6.29 -4.12 4.45
N ILE A 71 7.24 -4.21 3.54
CA ILE A 71 8.12 -3.10 3.15
C ILE A 71 7.27 -1.96 2.58
N TRP A 72 6.32 -2.29 1.71
CA TRP A 72 5.41 -1.30 1.13
C TRP A 72 4.42 -0.69 2.13
N VAL A 73 3.99 -1.43 3.17
CA VAL A 73 3.28 -0.82 4.31
C VAL A 73 4.14 0.26 4.96
N GLY A 74 5.41 -0.03 5.23
CA GLY A 74 6.35 0.93 5.83
C GLY A 74 6.57 2.16 4.95
N ILE A 75 6.89 1.96 3.66
CA ILE A 75 7.13 3.04 2.70
C ILE A 75 5.87 3.91 2.54
N THR A 76 4.71 3.29 2.32
CA THR A 76 3.47 4.04 2.10
C THR A 76 3.01 4.78 3.35
N SER A 77 3.22 4.20 4.54
CA SER A 77 2.93 4.86 5.83
C SER A 77 3.86 6.04 6.07
N LEU A 78 5.16 5.89 5.80
CA LEU A 78 6.12 6.98 5.91
C LEU A 78 5.77 8.11 4.93
N LEU A 79 5.45 7.77 3.68
CA LEU A 79 5.03 8.74 2.67
C LEU A 79 3.78 9.49 3.10
N ARG A 80 2.79 8.79 3.66
CA ARG A 80 1.58 9.40 4.19
C ARG A 80 1.88 10.36 5.35
N GLU A 81 2.73 9.98 6.29
CA GLU A 81 3.08 10.83 7.43
C GLU A 81 3.85 12.08 6.98
N VAL A 82 4.86 11.91 6.14
CA VAL A 82 5.68 13.04 5.62
C VAL A 82 4.83 14.02 4.81
N LEU A 83 3.89 13.53 3.99
CA LEU A 83 3.08 14.41 3.15
C LEU A 83 1.87 15.01 3.89
N LEU A 84 1.19 14.21 4.73
CA LEU A 84 -0.18 14.48 5.20
C LEU A 84 -0.35 14.42 6.73
N GLY A 85 0.72 14.06 7.46
CA GLY A 85 0.74 13.98 8.92
C GLY A 85 0.44 15.32 9.60
N GLN A 86 0.47 15.36 10.93
CA GLN A 86 0.14 16.59 11.67
C GLN A 86 1.07 17.75 11.28
N GLN A 87 2.33 17.43 10.98
CA GLN A 87 3.35 18.34 10.45
C GLN A 87 3.71 17.99 8.99
N GLY A 88 2.76 17.44 8.22
CA GLY A 88 3.01 17.01 6.85
C GLY A 88 3.30 18.19 5.92
N LEU A 89 4.19 17.97 4.94
CA LEU A 89 4.64 18.99 3.99
C LEU A 89 3.47 19.71 3.30
N LEU A 90 2.42 18.97 2.91
CA LEU A 90 1.27 19.58 2.23
C LEU A 90 0.41 20.45 3.16
N ARG A 91 0.45 20.22 4.47
CA ARG A 91 -0.25 21.08 5.46
C ARG A 91 0.57 22.30 5.89
N MET A 92 1.89 22.28 5.64
CA MET A 92 2.76 23.41 5.91
C MET A 92 2.77 24.42 4.77
N LEU A 93 2.58 23.93 3.54
CA LEU A 93 2.60 24.73 2.32
C LEU A 93 1.27 25.41 2.00
N PHE A 94 0.16 24.82 2.45
CA PHE A 94 -1.21 25.31 2.27
C PHE A 94 -1.86 25.49 3.65
#